data_AF-A0A0E2D2G6-F1
#
_entry.id   AF-A0A0E2D2G6-F1
#
_cell.length_a   1.000
_cell.length_b   1.000
_cell.length_c   1.000
_cell.angle_alpha   90.00
_cell.angle_beta   90.00
_cell.angle_gamma   90.00
#
_symmetry.space_group_name_H-M   'P 1'
#
loop_
_entity.id
_entity.type
_entity.pdbx_description
1 polymer ?
#
loop_
_entity_poly.entity_id
_entity_poly.type
_entity_poly.pdbx_seq_one_letter_code
_entity_poly.pdbx_strand_id
1 'polypeptide(L)'
;MYSQVDNYQWNWVKWKWCSDLLESKSKGNPTFWNVFFETDQGGMITDYKGNALRVTRYGSNWGVAYTAKPDFVKTDTKNSPTSLFVVDKSLLDWTRYTSSNLGKTEQYCPAGSKESVVHKKAKRTLPPD
;
A
#
# COMPACT_ATOMS: atom_id res chain seq x y z
N MET A 1 -11.33 5.06 5.03
CA MET A 1 -11.60 3.69 5.54
C MET A 1 -10.94 3.56 6.90
N TYR A 2 -11.61 2.96 7.89
CA TYR A 2 -11.13 2.83 9.27
C TYR A 2 -11.02 1.33 9.63
N SER A 3 -9.82 0.88 10.03
CA SER A 3 -9.53 -0.51 10.42
C SER A 3 -9.39 -0.66 11.93
N GLN A 4 -10.06 -1.65 12.51
CA GLN A 4 -9.95 -1.97 13.93
C GLN A 4 -10.16 -3.47 14.17
N VAL A 5 -9.09 -4.25 14.02
CA VAL A 5 -9.11 -5.71 14.22
C VAL A 5 -8.96 -6.07 15.71
N ASP A 6 -8.17 -5.31 16.46
CA ASP A 6 -7.87 -5.51 17.89
C ASP A 6 -7.48 -6.98 18.21
N ASN A 7 -8.20 -7.62 19.13
CA ASN A 7 -7.93 -8.98 19.58
C ASN A 7 -8.57 -10.05 18.67
N TYR A 8 -9.38 -9.66 17.69
CA TYR A 8 -9.99 -10.60 16.75
C TYR A 8 -8.99 -11.03 15.66
N GLN A 9 -9.33 -12.06 14.90
CA GLN A 9 -8.55 -12.48 13.73
C GLN A 9 -8.83 -11.59 12.51
N TRP A 10 -10.03 -11.02 12.44
CA TRP A 10 -10.46 -10.11 11.40
C TRP A 10 -11.60 -9.23 11.94
N ASN A 11 -11.86 -8.10 11.29
CA ASN A 11 -13.03 -7.26 11.57
C ASN A 11 -13.45 -6.44 10.34
N TRP A 12 -14.72 -6.03 10.29
CA TRP A 12 -15.24 -5.19 9.21
C TRP A 12 -14.57 -3.80 9.19
N VAL A 13 -14.30 -3.31 7.98
CA VAL A 13 -13.88 -1.92 7.79
C VAL A 13 -15.07 -1.00 8.03
N LYS A 14 -14.83 0.07 8.77
CA LYS A 14 -15.84 1.11 9.01
C LYS A 14 -15.57 2.33 8.13
N TRP A 15 -16.64 2.99 7.71
CA TRP A 15 -16.56 4.27 7.02
C TRP A 15 -16.67 5.39 8.05
N LYS A 16 -15.78 6.37 7.95
CA LYS A 16 -15.76 7.59 8.76
C LYS A 16 -15.50 8.76 7.83
N TRP A 17 -15.99 9.93 8.23
CA TRP A 17 -15.64 11.18 7.59
C TRP A 17 -14.12 11.37 7.63
N CYS A 18 -13.55 11.65 6.45
CA CYS A 18 -12.14 11.96 6.33
C CYS A 18 -11.93 13.41 6.78
N SER A 19 -10.80 13.67 7.45
CA SER A 19 -10.33 15.00 7.77
C SER A 19 -8.94 15.17 7.17
N ASP A 20 -8.65 16.35 6.62
CA ASP A 20 -7.35 16.64 6.03
C ASP A 20 -6.23 16.94 7.05
N LEU A 21 -6.56 16.91 8.34
CA LEU A 21 -5.63 17.09 9.44
C LEU A 21 -4.48 16.07 9.38
N LEU A 22 -3.27 16.50 9.75
CA LEU A 22 -2.09 15.65 9.71
C LEU A 22 -2.22 14.41 10.61
N GLU A 23 -2.94 14.52 11.73
CA GLU A 23 -3.17 13.44 12.69
C GLU A 23 -3.92 12.25 12.07
N SER A 24 -4.85 12.51 11.13
CA SER A 24 -5.60 11.47 10.39
C SER A 24 -4.70 10.71 9.39
N LYS A 25 -3.58 11.34 9.01
CA LYS A 25 -2.59 10.83 8.05
C LYS A 25 -1.41 10.15 8.73
N SER A 26 -1.36 10.12 10.06
CA SER A 26 -0.28 9.50 10.82
C SER A 26 -0.27 7.98 10.67
N LYS A 27 0.92 7.36 10.61
CA LYS A 27 1.09 5.90 10.48
C LYS A 27 0.49 5.08 11.63
N GLY A 28 0.19 5.71 12.77
CA GLY A 28 -0.47 5.06 13.90
C GLY A 28 -2.00 5.17 13.87
N ASN A 29 -2.57 5.89 12.89
CA ASN A 29 -4.00 6.12 12.83
C ASN A 29 -4.72 4.92 12.19
N PRO A 30 -5.83 4.44 12.77
CA PRO A 30 -6.72 3.46 12.15
C PRO A 30 -7.22 3.79 10.73
N THR A 31 -7.13 5.03 10.27
CA THR A 31 -7.47 5.44 8.91
C THR A 31 -6.31 5.37 7.92
N PHE A 32 -5.11 5.06 8.37
CA PHE A 32 -3.93 4.91 7.52
C PHE A 32 -3.95 3.54 6.81
N TRP A 33 -3.63 3.57 5.51
CA TRP A 33 -3.51 2.39 4.66
C TRP A 33 -2.23 2.48 3.84
N ASN A 34 -1.51 1.37 3.79
CA ASN A 34 -0.31 1.22 3.00
C ASN A 34 -0.63 0.50 1.69
N VAL A 35 -0.44 1.21 0.58
CA VAL A 35 -0.65 0.73 -0.79
C VAL A 35 0.67 0.44 -1.53
N PHE A 36 1.80 0.46 -0.82
CA PHE A 36 3.14 0.37 -1.43
C PHE A 36 3.38 -0.91 -2.23
N PHE A 37 2.75 -2.02 -1.86
CA PHE A 37 2.93 -3.31 -2.53
C PHE A 37 2.03 -3.52 -3.75
N GLU A 38 1.27 -2.49 -4.15
CA GLU A 38 0.44 -2.55 -5.35
C GLU A 38 1.29 -2.43 -6.61
N THR A 39 1.05 -3.34 -7.56
CA THR A 39 1.61 -3.30 -8.91
C THR A 39 0.50 -3.16 -9.94
N ASP A 40 0.84 -3.06 -11.21
CA ASP A 40 -0.12 -3.15 -12.31
C ASP A 40 -0.80 -4.54 -12.38
N GLN A 41 -0.12 -5.58 -11.91
CA GLN A 41 -0.68 -6.92 -11.73
C GLN A 41 -1.50 -7.05 -10.43
N GLY A 42 -1.53 -5.98 -9.64
CA GLY A 42 -2.17 -5.87 -8.35
C GLY A 42 -1.24 -6.14 -7.17
N GLY A 43 -1.80 -6.07 -5.97
CA GLY A 43 -1.05 -6.25 -4.74
C GLY A 43 -1.93 -6.38 -3.51
N MET A 44 -1.28 -6.16 -2.36
CA MET A 44 -1.91 -6.20 -1.05
C MET A 44 -1.87 -4.82 -0.38
N ILE A 45 -3.06 -4.31 -0.08
CA ILE A 45 -3.23 -3.13 0.76
C ILE A 45 -3.26 -3.58 2.23
N THR A 46 -2.49 -2.90 3.08
CA THR A 46 -2.46 -3.19 4.53
C THR A 46 -2.85 -1.99 5.37
N ASP A 47 -3.41 -2.23 6.55
CA ASP A 47 -3.71 -1.16 7.50
C ASP A 47 -2.46 -0.70 8.27
N TYR A 48 -2.65 0.30 9.15
CA TYR A 48 -1.64 0.84 10.05
C TYR A 48 -0.92 -0.17 10.97
N LYS A 49 -1.46 -1.38 11.14
CA LYS A 49 -0.87 -2.48 11.92
C LYS A 49 -0.40 -3.65 11.02
N GLY A 50 -0.43 -3.49 9.70
CA GLY A 50 -0.04 -4.52 8.75
C GLY A 50 -1.09 -5.61 8.51
N ASN A 51 -2.35 -5.41 8.94
CA ASN A 51 -3.44 -6.33 8.61
C ASN A 51 -3.84 -6.17 7.15
N ALA A 52 -4.12 -7.28 6.46
CA ALA A 52 -4.48 -7.28 5.05
C ALA A 52 -5.92 -6.81 4.85
N LEU A 53 -6.13 -5.87 3.92
CA LEU A 53 -7.45 -5.54 3.39
C LEU A 53 -7.98 -6.70 2.56
N ARG A 54 -9.25 -7.04 2.76
CA ARG A 54 -9.96 -8.10 2.04
C ARG A 54 -11.35 -7.62 1.68
N VAL A 55 -11.87 -8.11 0.56
CA VAL A 55 -13.24 -7.84 0.12
C VAL A 55 -13.94 -9.16 -0.13
N THR A 56 -15.16 -9.28 0.35
CA THR A 56 -16.02 -10.45 0.14
C THR A 56 -16.42 -10.58 -1.33
N ARG A 57 -16.10 -11.73 -1.95
CA ARG A 57 -16.35 -11.95 -3.38
C ARG A 57 -17.77 -12.44 -3.67
N TYR A 58 -18.45 -13.04 -2.69
CA TYR A 58 -19.79 -13.63 -2.84
C TYR A 58 -20.60 -13.52 -1.54
N GLY A 59 -21.89 -13.90 -1.60
CA GLY A 59 -22.78 -14.02 -0.44
C GLY A 59 -23.53 -12.72 -0.08
N SER A 60 -24.25 -12.72 1.04
CA SER A 60 -25.08 -11.59 1.48
C SER A 60 -24.28 -10.31 1.79
N ASN A 61 -23.00 -10.47 2.12
CA ASN A 61 -22.09 -9.36 2.39
C ASN A 61 -21.23 -9.03 1.18
N TRP A 62 -21.63 -9.39 -0.05
CA TRP A 62 -20.86 -9.13 -1.27
C TRP A 62 -20.34 -7.69 -1.37
N GLY A 63 -19.05 -7.53 -1.69
CA GLY A 63 -18.42 -6.22 -1.84
C GLY A 63 -18.07 -5.50 -0.53
N VAL A 64 -18.37 -6.08 0.63
CA VAL A 64 -18.05 -5.47 1.93
C VAL A 64 -16.58 -5.72 2.29
N ALA A 65 -15.88 -4.63 2.60
CA ALA A 65 -14.47 -4.66 2.98
C ALA A 65 -14.26 -5.01 4.46
N TYR A 66 -13.23 -5.80 4.74
CA TYR A 66 -12.79 -6.15 6.08
C TYR A 66 -11.26 -6.26 6.14
N THR A 67 -10.72 -6.28 7.35
CA THR A 67 -9.28 -6.47 7.58
C THR A 67 -9.02 -7.75 8.35
N ALA A 68 -7.95 -8.44 8.02
CA ALA A 68 -7.55 -9.71 8.62
C ALA A 68 -6.08 -9.71 9.02
N LYS A 69 -5.76 -10.35 10.15
CA LYS A 69 -4.38 -10.55 10.59
C LYS A 69 -3.61 -11.39 9.56
N PRO A 70 -2.32 -11.10 9.31
CA PRO A 70 -1.52 -11.83 8.33
C PRO A 70 -1.55 -13.36 8.52
N ASP A 71 -1.46 -13.83 9.76
CA ASP A 71 -1.49 -15.26 10.07
C ASP A 71 -2.85 -15.93 9.80
N PHE A 72 -3.93 -15.14 9.82
CA PHE A 72 -5.29 -15.61 9.54
C PHE A 72 -5.61 -15.65 8.04
N VAL A 73 -4.94 -14.85 7.21
CA VAL A 73 -5.20 -14.76 5.74
C VAL A 73 -5.18 -16.13 5.06
N LYS A 74 -4.28 -17.02 5.49
CA LYS A 74 -4.13 -18.38 4.91
C LYS A 74 -5.31 -19.29 5.21
N THR A 75 -5.97 -19.12 6.34
CA THR A 75 -7.09 -19.96 6.81
C THR A 75 -8.46 -19.30 6.63
N ASP A 76 -8.47 -18.03 6.19
CA ASP A 76 -9.69 -17.26 6.00
C ASP A 76 -10.43 -17.62 4.71
N THR A 77 -11.35 -18.58 4.83
CA THR A 77 -12.23 -19.07 3.75
C THR A 77 -13.69 -18.64 3.92
N LYS A 78 -14.07 -18.15 5.11
CA LYS A 78 -15.48 -17.99 5.52
C LYS A 78 -16.28 -17.03 4.64
N ASN A 79 -15.67 -15.92 4.21
CA ASN A 79 -16.35 -14.87 3.45
C ASN A 79 -16.01 -14.88 1.95
N SER A 80 -15.46 -15.99 1.44
CA SER A 80 -14.94 -16.09 0.07
C SER A 80 -14.15 -14.85 -0.38
N PRO A 81 -13.07 -14.47 0.33
CA PRO A 81 -12.42 -13.19 0.09
C PRO A 81 -11.59 -13.12 -1.19
N THR A 82 -11.43 -11.90 -1.69
CA THR A 82 -10.30 -11.49 -2.52
C THR A 82 -9.41 -10.52 -1.75
N SER A 83 -8.11 -10.55 -2.05
CA SER A 83 -7.10 -9.64 -1.51
C SER A 83 -6.20 -9.07 -2.60
N LEU A 84 -6.49 -9.40 -3.87
CA LEU A 84 -5.79 -8.85 -5.02
C LEU A 84 -6.53 -7.59 -5.44
N PHE A 85 -5.92 -6.45 -5.17
CA PHE A 85 -6.42 -5.15 -5.63
C PHE A 85 -5.68 -4.77 -6.89
N VAL A 86 -6.38 -4.15 -7.83
CA VAL A 86 -5.75 -3.48 -8.98
C VAL A 86 -6.09 -2.02 -8.82
N VAL A 87 -5.06 -1.17 -8.86
CA VAL A 87 -5.20 0.26 -8.64
C VAL A 87 -4.94 1.02 -9.94
N ASP A 88 -5.47 2.25 -10.01
CA ASP A 88 -5.25 3.10 -11.17
C ASP A 88 -3.76 3.47 -11.32
N LYS A 89 -3.32 3.67 -12.57
CA LYS A 89 -1.95 4.07 -12.90
C LYS A 89 -1.51 5.33 -12.15
N SER A 90 -2.41 6.28 -11.96
CA SER A 90 -2.11 7.53 -11.25
C SER A 90 -1.72 7.27 -9.80
N LEU A 91 -2.33 6.28 -9.14
CA LEU A 91 -1.97 5.89 -7.78
C LEU A 91 -0.61 5.18 -7.76
N LEU A 92 -0.34 4.29 -8.72
CA LEU A 92 0.96 3.62 -8.86
C LEU A 92 2.09 4.63 -9.07
N ASP A 93 1.89 5.60 -9.96
CA ASP A 93 2.88 6.63 -10.26
C ASP A 93 3.10 7.54 -9.03
N TRP A 94 2.05 7.88 -8.27
CA TRP A 94 2.18 8.60 -7.01
C TRP A 94 2.93 7.81 -5.93
N THR A 95 2.68 6.51 -5.80
CA THR A 95 3.40 5.63 -4.86
C THR A 95 4.88 5.51 -5.23
N ARG A 96 5.20 5.36 -6.53
CA ARG A 96 6.59 5.38 -7.02
C ARG A 96 7.28 6.70 -6.71
N TYR A 97 6.59 7.81 -6.95
CA TYR A 97 7.09 9.16 -6.70
C TYR A 97 7.40 9.38 -5.20
N THR A 98 6.45 9.08 -4.32
CA THR A 98 6.64 9.26 -2.87
C THR A 98 7.76 8.38 -2.31
N SER A 99 7.85 7.14 -2.78
CA SER A 99 8.87 6.18 -2.35
C SER A 99 10.26 6.56 -2.86
N SER A 100 10.36 7.03 -4.09
CA SER A 100 11.64 7.44 -4.68
C SER A 100 12.18 8.72 -4.02
N ASN A 101 11.30 9.64 -3.62
CA ASN A 101 11.68 10.80 -2.80
C ASN A 101 12.22 10.38 -1.43
N LEU A 102 11.56 9.44 -0.75
CA LEU A 102 12.03 8.93 0.54
C LEU A 102 13.36 8.18 0.42
N GLY A 103 13.55 7.42 -0.66
CA GLY A 103 14.77 6.65 -0.94
C GLY A 103 15.89 7.46 -1.59
N LYS A 104 15.64 8.72 -1.99
CA LYS A 104 16.54 9.54 -2.81
C LYS A 104 17.02 8.83 -4.09
N THR A 105 16.13 8.05 -4.71
CA THR A 105 16.44 7.26 -5.91
C THR A 105 16.02 7.93 -7.20
N GLU A 106 15.37 9.10 -7.15
CA GLU A 106 15.00 9.83 -8.36
C GLU A 106 16.23 10.45 -9.03
N GLN A 107 16.23 10.40 -10.36
CA GLN A 107 17.25 11.08 -11.17
C GLN A 107 17.13 12.61 -11.10
N TYR A 108 15.93 13.11 -10.77
CA TYR A 108 15.63 14.54 -10.65
C TYR A 108 14.86 14.78 -9.35
N CYS A 109 15.20 15.83 -8.60
CA CYS A 109 14.42 16.21 -7.44
C CYS A 109 13.13 16.91 -7.92
N PRO A 110 11.94 16.47 -7.49
CA PRO A 110 10.67 17.05 -7.94
C PRO A 110 10.48 18.52 -7.60
N ALA A 111 11.14 19.01 -6.55
CA ALA A 111 11.10 20.41 -6.11
C ALA A 111 12.05 21.34 -6.91
N GLY A 112 12.53 20.92 -8.09
CA GLY A 112 13.23 21.80 -9.04
C GLY A 112 14.70 22.09 -8.74
N SER A 113 15.23 21.72 -7.57
CA SER A 113 16.68 21.70 -7.34
C SER A 113 17.26 20.42 -7.93
N LYS A 114 18.09 20.52 -8.97
CA LYS A 114 18.93 19.38 -9.37
C LYS A 114 19.79 19.00 -8.16
N GLU A 115 19.44 17.95 -7.42
CA GLU A 115 20.46 17.28 -6.62
C GLU A 115 21.52 16.83 -7.62
N SER A 116 22.75 17.30 -7.44
CA SER A 116 23.88 16.91 -8.26
C SER A 116 24.15 15.45 -7.96
N VAL A 117 23.38 14.56 -8.57
CA VAL A 117 23.63 13.14 -8.51
C VAL A 117 24.92 12.91 -9.29
N VAL A 118 26.04 12.99 -8.58
CA VAL A 118 27.35 12.49 -9.01
C VAL A 118 27.26 10.96 -9.04
N HIS A 119 26.30 10.40 -9.77
CA HIS A 119 26.42 9.04 -10.26
C HIS A 119 27.36 9.12 -11.45
N LYS A 120 28.66 9.17 -11.17
CA LYS A 120 29.66 8.71 -12.13
C LYS A 120 29.23 7.30 -12.51
N LYS A 121 28.62 7.12 -13.69
CA LYS A 121 28.47 5.80 -14.29
C LYS A 121 29.85 5.16 -14.23
N ALA A 122 30.01 4.09 -13.45
CA ALA A 122 31.24 3.31 -13.52
C ALA A 122 31.36 2.83 -14.96
N LYS A 123 32.38 3.32 -15.67
CA LYS A 123 32.64 2.95 -17.06
C LYS A 123 33.07 1.48 -17.03
N ARG A 124 32.10 0.57 -17.25
CA ARG A 124 32.39 -0.86 -17.35
C ARG A 124 32.97 -1.12 -18.74
N THR A 125 34.25 -1.42 -18.80
CA THR A 125 34.87 -2.01 -20.00
C THR A 125 34.43 -3.47 -20.10
N LEU A 126 33.98 -3.86 -21.28
CA LEU A 126 33.72 -5.27 -21.60
C LEU A 126 35.04 -6.07 -21.49
N PRO A 127 35.00 -7.34 -21.07
CA PRO A 127 36.17 -8.22 -21.20
C PRO A 127 36.58 -8.32 -22.67
N PRO A 128 37.89 -8.44 -22.97
CA PRO A 128 38.34 -8.72 -24.34
C PRO A 128 37.89 -10.12 -24.79
N ASP A 129 37.62 -10.25 -26.09
CA ASP A 129 37.23 -11.50 -26.77
C ASP A 129 38.33 -12.58 -26.71
#